data_AF-A0A401HRX2-F1
#
_entry.id   AF-A0A401HRX2-F1
#
_cell.length_a   1.000
_cell.length_b   1.000
_cell.length_c   1.000
_cell.angle_alpha   90.00
_cell.angle_beta   90.00
_cell.angle_gamma   90.00
#
_symmetry.space_group_name_H-M   'P 1'
#
loop_
_entity.id
_entity.type
_entity.pdbx_description
1 polymer ?
#
loop_
_entity_poly.entity_id
_entity_poly.type
_entity_poly.pdbx_seq_one_letter_code
_entity_poly.pdbx_strand_id
1 'polypeptide(L)'
;MRNNLLKLLLLITIILMPLQVYGEEPKIVKAWLGVYEYNGTYYDPLGNTFDGDNSYNGPDYIYTVIDYQLDNGDIIRQVIKLNDDDGTTDPAPTAVLSWTDPDGNTHTIFEQSGGNTYNVTSLPYTTEIPVGSQIKIIMNDNYNDDNYADGYWDIYISEDGINFSGAHQGGSYYHNLSFVLQNLNRNITWEVQMPYKNSGNEYYSGIIPFNGSEAIIYNISGDTPYAGQTLQYAPPTNFFVTPGGGLSIRAPIPIGAVIVSIIVMLFISYKRVE
;
A
#
# COMPACT_ATOMS: atom_id res chain seq x y z
N MET A 1 -50.04 -21.43 -13.81
CA MET A 1 -49.50 -20.20 -13.17
C MET A 1 -48.18 -20.39 -12.40
N ARG A 2 -47.82 -21.58 -11.89
CA ARG A 2 -46.62 -21.79 -11.04
C ARG A 2 -45.26 -21.69 -11.76
N ASN A 3 -45.17 -22.12 -13.03
CA ASN A 3 -43.91 -22.12 -13.79
C ASN A 3 -43.39 -20.74 -14.22
N ASN A 4 -44.29 -19.78 -14.46
CA ASN A 4 -43.87 -18.44 -14.90
C ASN A 4 -43.30 -17.62 -13.73
N LEU A 5 -43.82 -17.84 -12.52
CA LEU A 5 -43.29 -17.21 -11.30
C LEU A 5 -41.89 -17.75 -10.94
N LEU A 6 -41.67 -19.06 -11.11
CA LEU A 6 -40.36 -19.70 -10.87
C LEU A 6 -39.31 -19.22 -11.88
N LYS A 7 -39.68 -19.13 -13.16
CA LYS A 7 -38.80 -18.58 -14.21
C LYS A 7 -38.49 -17.09 -13.97
N LEU A 8 -39.46 -16.31 -13.52
CA LEU A 8 -39.27 -14.91 -13.17
C LEU A 8 -38.32 -14.74 -11.97
N LEU A 9 -38.47 -15.56 -10.93
CA LEU A 9 -37.55 -15.58 -9.78
C LEU A 9 -36.14 -15.99 -10.19
N LEU A 10 -35.99 -17.03 -11.03
CA LEU A 10 -34.69 -17.46 -11.53
C LEU A 10 -34.01 -16.35 -12.36
N LEU A 11 -34.79 -15.68 -13.23
CA LEU A 11 -34.31 -14.57 -14.03
C LEU A 11 -33.91 -13.37 -13.16
N ILE A 12 -34.71 -13.01 -12.16
CA ILE A 12 -34.38 -11.97 -11.18
C ILE A 12 -33.10 -12.33 -10.42
N THR A 13 -32.90 -13.59 -10.04
CA THR A 13 -31.69 -14.02 -9.32
C THR A 13 -30.45 -13.95 -10.23
N ILE A 14 -30.57 -14.37 -11.50
CA ILE A 14 -29.49 -14.25 -12.49
C ILE A 14 -29.18 -12.78 -12.83
N ILE A 15 -30.19 -11.90 -12.84
CA ILE A 15 -30.03 -10.45 -13.07
C ILE A 15 -29.45 -9.74 -11.84
N LEU A 16 -29.81 -10.18 -10.63
CA LEU A 16 -29.29 -9.63 -9.37
C LEU A 16 -27.90 -10.20 -8.99
N MET A 17 -27.47 -11.32 -9.58
CA MET A 17 -26.12 -11.86 -9.39
C MET A 17 -25.02 -10.87 -9.76
N PRO A 18 -25.00 -10.23 -10.95
CA PRO A 18 -24.01 -9.20 -11.25
C PRO A 18 -24.07 -7.99 -10.32
N LEU A 19 -25.23 -7.69 -9.71
CA LEU A 19 -25.36 -6.61 -8.71
C LEU A 19 -24.68 -6.95 -7.37
N GLN A 20 -24.51 -8.23 -7.03
CA GLN A 20 -23.65 -8.64 -5.90
C GLN A 20 -22.16 -8.78 -6.29
N VAL A 21 -21.84 -8.74 -7.58
CA VAL A 21 -20.47 -8.85 -8.11
C VAL A 21 -19.81 -7.47 -8.25
N TYR A 22 -20.58 -6.39 -8.13
CA TYR A 22 -20.09 -5.05 -7.78
C TYR A 22 -20.25 -4.83 -6.27
N GLY A 23 -19.68 -5.74 -5.46
CA GLY A 23 -19.47 -5.42 -4.05
C GLY A 23 -18.67 -4.12 -3.95
N GLU A 24 -18.97 -3.30 -2.94
CA GLU A 24 -18.10 -2.15 -2.63
C GLU A 24 -16.66 -2.64 -2.58
N GLU A 25 -15.78 -1.86 -3.19
CA GLU A 25 -14.38 -2.17 -3.20
C GLU A 25 -13.86 -2.25 -1.77
N PRO A 26 -13.00 -3.23 -1.44
CA PRO A 26 -12.66 -3.51 -0.06
C PRO A 26 -11.93 -2.33 0.57
N LYS A 27 -12.40 -1.91 1.74
CA LYS A 27 -11.88 -0.75 2.47
C LYS A 27 -10.94 -1.15 3.59
N ILE A 28 -9.95 -0.32 3.87
CA ILE A 28 -9.10 -0.44 5.05
C ILE A 28 -9.95 -0.19 6.29
N VAL A 29 -9.96 -1.15 7.21
CA VAL A 29 -10.64 -1.05 8.51
C VAL A 29 -9.66 -0.94 9.67
N LYS A 30 -8.43 -1.43 9.50
CA LYS A 30 -7.34 -1.30 10.48
C LYS A 30 -6.00 -1.22 9.78
N ALA A 31 -5.03 -0.60 10.45
CA ALA A 31 -3.64 -0.63 10.03
C ALA A 31 -2.72 -0.82 11.24
N TRP A 32 -1.56 -1.44 11.02
CA TRP A 32 -0.51 -1.58 12.02
C TRP A 32 0.81 -1.09 11.44
N LEU A 33 1.51 -0.27 12.21
CA LEU A 33 2.84 0.23 11.88
C LEU A 33 3.89 -0.57 12.66
N GLY A 34 4.89 -1.09 11.96
CA GLY A 34 6.06 -1.75 12.52
C GLY A 34 7.34 -1.05 12.09
N VAL A 35 8.23 -0.78 13.04
CA VAL A 35 9.56 -0.22 12.81
C VAL A 35 10.59 -1.08 13.53
N TYR A 36 11.61 -1.50 12.81
CA TYR A 36 12.52 -2.56 13.23
C TYR A 36 13.95 -2.23 12.86
N GLU A 37 14.89 -2.70 13.68
CA GLU A 37 16.29 -2.81 13.31
C GLU A 37 16.55 -4.21 12.73
N TYR A 38 17.17 -4.28 11.56
CA TYR A 38 17.45 -5.54 10.89
C TYR A 38 18.49 -6.36 11.65
N ASN A 39 18.12 -7.60 11.98
CA ASN A 39 18.97 -8.52 12.73
C ASN A 39 19.25 -9.83 11.98
N GLY A 40 19.06 -9.84 10.65
CA GLY A 40 19.13 -11.04 9.81
C GLY A 40 17.77 -11.68 9.50
N THR A 41 16.67 -11.14 10.03
CA THR A 41 15.30 -11.60 9.75
C THR A 41 14.35 -10.41 9.67
N TYR A 42 13.45 -10.41 8.69
CA TYR A 42 12.41 -9.40 8.58
C TYR A 42 11.13 -9.84 9.28
N TYR A 43 10.50 -8.88 9.95
CA TYR A 43 9.28 -9.04 10.75
C TYR A 43 8.24 -7.99 10.34
N ASP A 44 6.97 -8.37 10.35
CA ASP A 44 5.83 -7.48 10.19
C ASP A 44 5.17 -7.17 11.55
N PRO A 45 4.37 -6.10 11.68
CA PRO A 45 3.72 -5.74 12.96
C PRO A 45 2.68 -6.74 13.47
N LEU A 46 2.30 -7.74 12.67
CA LEU A 46 1.47 -8.86 13.09
C LEU A 46 2.28 -10.05 13.62
N GLY A 47 3.61 -9.94 13.64
CA GLY A 47 4.53 -10.93 14.19
C GLY A 47 4.93 -12.03 13.21
N ASN A 48 4.62 -11.90 11.91
CA ASN A 48 5.08 -12.83 10.88
C ASN A 48 6.50 -12.47 10.43
N THR A 49 7.23 -13.46 9.95
CA THR A 49 8.50 -13.25 9.23
C THR A 49 8.29 -13.27 7.72
N PHE A 50 9.19 -12.62 6.99
CA PHE A 50 9.17 -12.66 5.52
C PHE A 50 10.57 -12.55 4.90
N ASP A 51 10.67 -12.96 3.64
CA ASP A 51 11.91 -12.88 2.85
C ASP A 51 12.12 -11.44 2.35
N GLY A 52 13.38 -11.06 2.19
CA GLY A 52 13.75 -9.75 1.67
C GLY A 52 15.18 -9.76 1.14
N ASP A 53 15.57 -8.66 0.52
CA ASP A 53 16.90 -8.44 -0.04
C ASP A 53 17.59 -7.30 0.72
N ASN A 54 18.90 -7.41 0.94
CA ASN A 54 19.67 -6.40 1.66
C ASN A 54 20.98 -6.08 0.93
N SER A 55 21.03 -4.89 0.31
CA SER A 55 22.26 -4.30 -0.22
C SER A 55 22.73 -3.10 0.62
N TYR A 56 22.06 -2.80 1.73
CA TYR A 56 22.39 -1.69 2.62
C TYR A 56 23.69 -1.97 3.38
N ASN A 57 24.64 -1.03 3.29
CA ASN A 57 25.97 -1.16 3.88
C ASN A 57 26.21 -0.24 5.09
N GLY A 58 25.20 0.54 5.48
CA GLY A 58 25.28 1.46 6.61
C GLY A 58 25.12 0.80 7.98
N PRO A 59 25.44 1.55 9.04
CA PRO A 59 25.10 1.13 10.40
C PRO A 59 23.58 1.14 10.59
N ASP A 60 23.12 0.37 11.58
CA ASP A 60 21.76 0.45 12.14
C ASP A 60 20.65 0.42 11.07
N TYR A 61 20.57 -0.65 10.28
CA TYR A 61 19.59 -0.81 9.21
C TYR A 61 18.16 -0.88 9.77
N ILE A 62 17.52 0.28 9.83
CA ILE A 62 16.11 0.40 10.21
C ILE A 62 15.22 0.20 8.98
N TYR A 63 14.14 -0.56 9.14
CA TYR A 63 13.11 -0.72 8.12
C TYR A 63 11.70 -0.57 8.70
N THR A 64 10.78 -0.12 7.84
CA THR A 64 9.38 0.14 8.16
C THR A 64 8.46 -0.80 7.38
N VAL A 65 7.46 -1.35 8.07
CA VAL A 65 6.41 -2.20 7.49
C VAL A 65 5.06 -1.70 7.96
N ILE A 66 4.08 -1.62 7.05
CA ILE A 66 2.69 -1.28 7.40
C ILE A 66 1.78 -2.40 6.93
N ASP A 67 1.03 -3.00 7.85
CA ASP A 67 0.01 -3.99 7.53
C ASP A 67 -1.38 -3.35 7.55
N TYR A 68 -2.21 -3.64 6.57
CA TYR A 68 -3.57 -3.13 6.43
C TYR A 68 -4.56 -4.28 6.43
N GLN A 69 -5.56 -4.26 7.32
CA GLN A 69 -6.70 -5.16 7.24
C GLN A 69 -7.83 -4.50 6.46
N LEU A 70 -8.33 -5.23 5.46
CA LEU A 70 -9.50 -4.84 4.69
C LEU A 70 -10.79 -5.38 5.32
N ASP A 71 -11.92 -4.75 5.04
CA ASP A 71 -13.27 -5.15 5.51
C ASP A 71 -13.67 -6.58 5.10
N ASN A 72 -13.12 -7.07 4.00
CA ASN A 72 -13.30 -8.44 3.52
C ASN A 72 -12.41 -9.47 4.25
N GLY A 73 -11.58 -9.03 5.18
CA GLY A 73 -10.69 -9.85 6.01
C GLY A 73 -9.30 -10.10 5.44
N ASP A 74 -9.00 -9.66 4.21
CA ASP A 74 -7.65 -9.72 3.65
C ASP A 74 -6.70 -8.78 4.42
N ILE A 75 -5.42 -9.16 4.46
CA ILE A 75 -4.32 -8.39 5.04
C ILE A 75 -3.32 -8.07 3.94
N ILE A 76 -3.04 -6.78 3.75
CA ILE A 76 -2.05 -6.28 2.81
C ILE A 76 -0.84 -5.80 3.60
N ARG A 77 0.32 -6.42 3.39
CA ARG A 77 1.60 -5.91 3.87
C ARG A 77 2.18 -4.93 2.85
N GLN A 78 2.59 -3.77 3.32
CA GLN A 78 3.33 -2.78 2.56
C GLN A 78 4.76 -2.67 3.06
N VAL A 79 5.69 -2.69 2.11
CA VAL A 79 7.07 -2.23 2.28
C VAL A 79 7.44 -1.28 1.15
N ILE A 80 8.47 -0.45 1.38
CA ILE A 80 9.12 0.30 0.30
C ILE A 80 10.31 -0.54 -0.15
N LYS A 81 10.51 -0.65 -1.46
CA LYS A 81 11.70 -1.29 -2.05
C LYS A 81 12.54 -0.25 -2.75
N LEU A 82 13.85 -0.35 -2.56
CA LEU A 82 14.85 0.52 -3.19
C LEU A 82 15.74 -0.32 -4.11
N ASN A 83 15.97 0.19 -5.32
CA ASN A 83 17.01 -0.30 -6.20
C ASN A 83 17.83 0.86 -6.77
N ASP A 84 19.12 0.87 -6.46
CA ASP A 84 20.10 1.86 -6.88
C ASP A 84 21.38 1.19 -7.41
N ASP A 85 22.48 1.95 -7.49
CA ASP A 85 23.76 1.46 -8.00
C ASP A 85 24.47 0.50 -7.02
N ASP A 86 24.13 0.52 -5.73
CA ASP A 86 24.69 -0.37 -4.70
C ASP A 86 23.89 -1.67 -4.57
N GLY A 87 22.64 -1.69 -5.05
CA GLY A 87 21.87 -2.91 -5.28
C GLY A 87 20.39 -2.77 -4.95
N THR A 88 19.77 -3.90 -4.63
CA THR A 88 18.36 -3.96 -4.20
C THR A 88 18.29 -4.13 -2.69
N THR A 89 17.46 -3.32 -2.04
CA THR A 89 17.11 -3.46 -0.62
C THR A 89 15.59 -3.43 -0.47
N ASP A 90 15.03 -4.53 0.02
CA ASP A 90 13.59 -4.79 0.16
C ASP A 90 13.35 -5.53 1.48
N PRO A 91 12.88 -4.87 2.54
CA PRO A 91 12.43 -3.48 2.63
C PRO A 91 13.57 -2.44 2.63
N ALA A 92 13.41 -1.32 1.95
CA ALA A 92 14.34 -0.20 1.92
C ALA A 92 14.69 0.34 3.33
N PRO A 93 15.90 0.89 3.54
CA PRO A 93 16.32 1.48 4.80
C PRO A 93 15.48 2.72 5.10
N THR A 94 14.51 2.57 5.99
CA THR A 94 13.49 3.58 6.29
C THR A 94 13.34 3.77 7.80
N ALA A 95 13.28 5.02 8.25
CA ALA A 95 12.99 5.39 9.62
C ALA A 95 11.70 6.22 9.68
N VAL A 96 10.85 5.94 10.68
CA VAL A 96 9.63 6.73 10.90
C VAL A 96 9.95 7.86 11.86
N LEU A 97 9.90 9.12 11.42
CA LEU A 97 10.07 10.25 12.33
C LEU A 97 8.93 10.28 13.34
N SER A 98 7.69 10.30 12.84
CA SER A 98 6.50 10.29 13.68
C SER A 98 5.29 9.79 12.91
N TRP A 99 4.24 9.46 13.66
CA TRP A 99 2.90 9.37 13.10
C TRP A 99 1.93 10.21 13.91
N THR A 100 0.87 10.68 13.27
CA THR A 100 -0.15 11.55 13.86
C THR A 100 -1.51 10.89 13.68
N ASP A 101 -2.25 10.75 14.77
CA ASP A 101 -3.60 10.18 14.75
C ASP A 101 -4.62 11.19 14.14
N PRO A 102 -5.84 10.74 13.79
CA PRO A 102 -6.89 11.62 13.27
C PRO A 102 -7.32 12.75 14.21
N ASP A 103 -7.09 12.61 15.51
CA ASP A 103 -7.39 13.62 16.53
C ASP A 103 -6.27 14.68 16.65
N GLY A 104 -5.14 14.48 15.94
CA GLY A 104 -4.00 15.38 15.90
C GLY A 104 -2.89 15.07 16.92
N ASN A 105 -2.97 13.96 17.67
CA ASN A 105 -1.91 13.56 18.60
C ASN A 105 -0.74 12.95 17.81
N THR A 106 0.47 13.47 18.05
CA THR A 106 1.68 13.02 17.34
C THR A 106 2.53 12.14 18.25
N HIS A 107 2.97 11.01 17.70
CA HIS A 107 3.82 10.02 18.33
C HIS A 107 5.18 10.00 17.62
N THR A 108 6.21 10.54 18.27
CA THR A 108 7.58 10.60 17.73
C THR A 108 8.32 9.30 18.00
N ILE A 109 8.92 8.72 16.95
CA ILE A 109 9.69 7.47 17.03
C ILE A 109 11.19 7.75 16.81
N PHE A 110 11.49 8.61 15.84
CA PHE A 110 12.85 9.08 15.54
C PHE A 110 12.90 10.61 15.46
N GLU A 111 14.09 11.15 15.66
CA GLU A 111 14.39 12.56 15.44
C GLU A 111 15.66 12.71 14.60
N GLN A 112 15.77 13.83 13.88
CA GLN A 112 16.95 14.22 13.11
C GLN A 112 17.64 15.42 13.75
N SER A 113 18.95 15.31 13.97
CA SER A 113 19.78 16.37 14.56
C SER A 113 21.22 16.18 14.15
N GLY A 114 21.88 17.30 13.79
CA GLY A 114 23.29 17.28 13.40
C GLY A 114 23.60 16.49 12.12
N GLY A 115 22.58 16.15 11.32
CA GLY A 115 22.74 15.31 10.13
C GLY A 115 22.58 13.82 10.37
N ASN A 116 22.24 13.39 11.60
CA ASN A 116 22.04 11.98 11.94
C ASN A 116 20.59 11.74 12.37
N THR A 117 20.16 10.50 12.26
CA THR A 117 18.85 10.02 12.70
C THR A 117 18.99 9.14 13.94
N TYR A 118 18.24 9.44 15.00
CA TYR A 118 18.29 8.70 16.26
C TYR A 118 16.90 8.32 16.74
N ASN A 119 16.78 7.12 17.27
CA ASN A 119 15.53 6.64 17.84
C ASN A 119 15.30 7.28 19.22
N VAL A 120 14.11 7.86 19.40
CA VAL A 120 13.64 8.35 20.71
C VAL A 120 12.72 7.33 21.39
N THR A 121 12.23 6.37 20.62
CA THR A 121 11.45 5.22 21.10
C THR A 121 12.24 3.92 20.91
N SER A 122 12.09 2.98 21.84
CA SER A 122 12.75 1.66 21.77
C SER A 122 12.24 0.85 20.58
N LEU A 123 13.15 0.12 19.92
CA LEU A 123 12.84 -0.82 18.85
C LEU A 123 12.82 -2.27 19.36
N PRO A 124 12.00 -3.17 18.77
CA PRO A 124 11.02 -2.88 17.72
C PRO A 124 9.85 -2.05 18.24
N TYR A 125 9.35 -1.14 17.41
CA TYR A 125 8.15 -0.36 17.68
C TYR A 125 7.00 -0.89 16.84
N THR A 126 5.95 -1.38 17.48
CA THR A 126 4.75 -1.91 16.82
C THR A 126 3.50 -1.31 17.45
N THR A 127 2.60 -0.77 16.63
CA THR A 127 1.32 -0.23 17.12
C THR A 127 0.23 -0.39 16.08
N GLU A 128 -1.01 -0.58 16.54
CA GLU A 128 -2.19 -0.31 15.71
C GLU A 128 -2.29 1.21 15.51
N ILE A 129 -2.56 1.65 14.28
CA ILE A 129 -2.81 3.04 13.93
C ILE A 129 -4.20 3.15 13.28
N PRO A 130 -5.01 4.15 13.67
CA PRO A 130 -6.34 4.32 13.10
C PRO A 130 -6.28 4.78 11.64
N VAL A 131 -7.32 4.41 10.86
CA VAL A 131 -7.54 4.99 9.53
C VAL A 131 -7.69 6.52 9.67
N GLY A 132 -7.07 7.27 8.76
CA GLY A 132 -6.93 8.71 8.82
C GLY A 132 -5.62 9.18 9.47
N SER A 133 -4.75 8.25 9.92
CA SER A 133 -3.43 8.60 10.44
C SER A 133 -2.48 9.08 9.33
N GLN A 134 -1.52 9.92 9.72
CA GLN A 134 -0.44 10.39 8.88
C GLN A 134 0.91 9.87 9.40
N ILE A 135 1.78 9.37 8.53
CA ILE A 135 3.07 8.78 8.90
C ILE A 135 4.18 9.48 8.12
N LYS A 136 5.17 9.99 8.84
CA LYS A 136 6.36 10.63 8.26
C LYS A 136 7.50 9.64 8.24
N ILE A 137 7.88 9.21 7.05
CA ILE A 137 8.96 8.26 6.81
C ILE A 137 10.10 9.01 6.13
N ILE A 138 11.32 8.75 6.58
CA ILE A 138 12.56 9.17 5.93
C ILE A 138 13.37 7.94 5.52
N MET A 139 14.26 8.08 4.55
CA MET A 139 14.96 6.96 3.91
C MET A 139 16.42 7.29 3.61
N ASN A 140 17.26 6.26 3.59
CA ASN A 140 18.66 6.27 3.17
C ASN A 140 18.83 5.65 1.75
N ASP A 141 19.86 6.02 0.99
CA ASP A 141 20.14 5.54 -0.38
C ASP A 141 21.13 4.37 -0.48
N ASN A 142 20.96 3.32 0.34
CA ASN A 142 21.90 2.18 0.47
C ASN A 142 23.33 2.52 0.93
N TYR A 143 23.61 3.80 1.11
CA TYR A 143 24.92 4.30 1.46
C TYR A 143 25.26 4.04 2.93
N ASN A 144 26.55 4.16 3.25
CA ASN A 144 27.08 3.77 4.55
C ASN A 144 27.01 4.88 5.61
N ASP A 145 25.85 5.49 5.78
CA ASP A 145 25.62 6.52 6.80
C ASP A 145 24.26 6.33 7.52
N ASP A 146 24.03 7.13 8.57
CA ASP A 146 22.84 7.11 9.43
C ASP A 146 21.96 8.36 9.25
N ASN A 147 22.11 9.08 8.13
CA ASN A 147 21.50 10.39 7.97
C ASN A 147 19.99 10.31 7.64
N TYR A 148 19.57 9.25 6.94
CA TYR A 148 18.22 9.06 6.38
C TYR A 148 17.69 10.35 5.71
N ALA A 149 18.47 10.96 4.82
CA ALA A 149 18.19 12.26 4.21
C ALA A 149 17.83 12.15 2.71
N ASP A 150 17.78 10.93 2.17
CA ASP A 150 17.71 10.65 0.74
C ASP A 150 16.30 10.37 0.24
N GLY A 151 15.34 10.30 1.16
CA GLY A 151 13.93 10.35 0.80
C GLY A 151 13.05 10.71 1.98
N TYR A 152 11.85 11.19 1.66
CA TYR A 152 10.80 11.52 2.61
C TYR A 152 9.44 11.17 2.04
N TRP A 153 8.58 10.59 2.87
CA TRP A 153 7.18 10.33 2.56
C TRP A 153 6.31 10.76 3.71
N ASP A 154 5.27 11.51 3.40
CA ASP A 154 4.17 11.78 4.30
C ASP A 154 2.97 10.95 3.83
N ILE A 155 2.79 9.77 4.44
CA ILE A 155 1.79 8.78 4.05
C ILE A 155 0.52 8.99 4.89
N TYR A 156 -0.58 9.31 4.22
CA TYR A 156 -1.92 9.37 4.79
C TYR A 156 -2.69 8.10 4.49
N ILE A 157 -3.15 7.40 5.52
CA ILE A 157 -3.96 6.18 5.38
C ILE A 157 -5.43 6.57 5.27
N SER A 158 -6.07 6.29 4.13
CA SER A 158 -7.52 6.45 3.96
C SER A 158 -8.23 5.10 3.96
N GLU A 159 -9.57 5.11 3.94
CA GLU A 159 -10.34 3.86 3.79
C GLU A 159 -10.05 3.17 2.44
N ASP A 160 -9.70 3.93 1.39
CA ASP A 160 -9.60 3.40 0.03
C ASP A 160 -8.15 3.01 -0.37
N GLY A 161 -7.16 3.32 0.47
CA GLY A 161 -5.75 3.09 0.20
C GLY A 161 -4.83 4.05 0.93
N ILE A 162 -3.68 4.33 0.33
CA ILE A 162 -2.73 5.32 0.84
C ILE A 162 -2.64 6.52 -0.10
N ASN A 163 -2.49 7.70 0.49
CA ASN A 163 -2.21 8.94 -0.21
C ASN A 163 -0.88 9.48 0.29
N PHE A 164 -0.12 10.14 -0.57
CA PHE A 164 1.06 10.88 -0.16
C PHE A 164 1.16 12.18 -0.93
N SER A 165 1.70 13.21 -0.27
CA SER A 165 1.90 14.52 -0.88
C SER A 165 3.24 15.10 -0.48
N GLY A 166 3.92 15.74 -1.43
CA GLY A 166 5.24 16.32 -1.17
C GLY A 166 6.29 15.28 -0.74
N ALA A 167 6.08 14.01 -1.09
CA ALA A 167 7.11 13.00 -0.93
C ALA A 167 8.32 13.43 -1.77
N HIS A 168 9.54 13.24 -1.28
CA HIS A 168 10.73 13.59 -2.03
C HIS A 168 11.69 12.41 -2.12
N GLN A 169 12.41 12.35 -3.24
CA GLN A 169 13.57 11.52 -3.42
C GLN A 169 14.76 12.45 -3.62
N GLY A 170 15.67 12.45 -2.65
CA GLY A 170 16.89 13.23 -2.61
C GLY A 170 18.10 12.40 -3.05
N GLY A 171 19.30 12.90 -2.76
CA GLY A 171 20.55 12.20 -3.04
C GLY A 171 21.11 12.45 -4.46
N SER A 172 22.41 12.18 -4.63
CA SER A 172 23.11 12.39 -5.91
C SER A 172 22.95 11.21 -6.89
N TYR A 173 22.44 10.07 -6.42
CA TYR A 173 22.37 8.82 -7.17
C TYR A 173 20.98 8.54 -7.76
N TYR A 174 20.90 7.53 -8.63
CA TYR A 174 19.66 7.10 -9.27
C TYR A 174 18.88 6.18 -8.34
N HIS A 175 17.64 6.55 -8.00
CA HIS A 175 16.80 5.72 -7.14
C HIS A 175 15.62 5.18 -7.94
N ASN A 176 15.44 3.87 -7.91
CA ASN A 176 14.19 3.23 -8.30
C ASN A 176 13.47 2.80 -7.04
N LEU A 177 12.37 3.48 -6.75
CA LEU A 177 11.57 3.22 -5.57
C LEU A 177 10.23 2.63 -5.97
N SER A 178 9.77 1.67 -5.20
CA SER A 178 8.44 1.11 -5.36
C SER A 178 7.79 0.81 -4.02
N PHE A 179 6.47 0.91 -3.99
CA PHE A 179 5.68 0.34 -2.90
C PHE A 179 5.33 -1.09 -3.26
N VAL A 180 5.84 -2.04 -2.49
CA VAL A 180 5.52 -3.46 -2.63
C VAL A 180 4.36 -3.78 -1.70
N LEU A 181 3.27 -4.26 -2.29
CA LEU A 181 2.02 -4.55 -1.60
C LEU A 181 1.71 -6.04 -1.76
N GLN A 182 1.74 -6.78 -0.66
CA GLN A 182 1.53 -8.22 -0.63
C GLN A 182 0.25 -8.56 0.13
N ASN A 183 -0.71 -9.20 -0.55
CA ASN A 183 -1.86 -9.80 0.10
C ASN A 183 -1.46 -11.14 0.74
N LEU A 184 -1.39 -11.15 2.07
CA LEU A 184 -0.92 -12.30 2.86
C LEU A 184 -1.88 -13.49 2.78
N ASN A 185 -3.18 -13.25 2.62
CA ASN A 185 -4.19 -14.30 2.54
C ASN A 185 -4.22 -14.99 1.17
N ARG A 186 -3.78 -14.30 0.12
CA ARG A 186 -3.88 -14.77 -1.28
C ARG A 186 -2.54 -15.03 -1.94
N ASN A 187 -1.44 -14.65 -1.29
CA ASN A 187 -0.09 -14.71 -1.83
C ASN A 187 0.02 -14.01 -3.19
N ILE A 188 -0.60 -12.84 -3.29
CA ILE A 188 -0.54 -11.97 -4.47
C ILE A 188 0.30 -10.76 -4.08
N THR A 189 1.31 -10.46 -4.87
CA THR A 189 2.14 -9.26 -4.71
C THR A 189 1.96 -8.37 -5.92
N TRP A 190 1.82 -7.07 -5.70
CA TRP A 190 1.93 -6.07 -6.74
C TRP A 190 2.90 -4.98 -6.30
N GLU A 191 3.58 -4.39 -7.28
CA GLU A 191 4.63 -3.42 -7.06
C GLU A 191 4.26 -2.13 -7.79
N VAL A 192 4.08 -1.05 -7.03
CA VAL A 192 3.76 0.26 -7.57
C VAL A 192 5.05 1.05 -7.71
N GLN A 193 5.53 1.14 -8.94
CA GLN A 193 6.75 1.88 -9.27
C GLN A 193 6.53 3.38 -9.15
N MET A 194 7.43 4.07 -8.47
CA MET A 194 7.53 5.53 -8.53
C MET A 194 8.11 5.95 -9.90
N PRO A 195 7.78 7.15 -10.40
CA PRO A 195 8.47 7.69 -11.56
C PRO A 195 9.98 7.76 -11.32
N TYR A 196 10.76 7.48 -12.38
CA TYR A 196 12.21 7.45 -12.31
C TYR A 196 12.80 8.83 -11.99
N LYS A 197 13.67 8.87 -10.98
CA LYS A 197 14.45 10.05 -10.61
C LYS A 197 15.69 10.18 -11.50
N ASN A 198 15.78 11.26 -12.28
CA ASN A 198 16.92 11.46 -13.19
C ASN A 198 18.11 12.20 -12.56
N SER A 199 17.88 13.17 -11.66
CA SER A 199 18.93 13.93 -10.97
C SER A 199 18.37 14.89 -9.92
N GLY A 200 19.15 15.23 -8.89
CA GLY A 200 18.77 16.25 -7.90
C GLY A 200 17.61 15.80 -7.02
N ASN A 201 16.80 16.74 -6.51
CA ASN A 201 15.63 16.39 -5.70
C ASN A 201 14.38 16.35 -6.57
N GLU A 202 13.68 15.21 -6.57
CA GLU A 202 12.37 15.09 -7.20
C GLU A 202 11.28 14.92 -6.13
N TYR A 203 10.12 15.50 -6.42
CA TYR A 203 8.97 15.53 -5.52
C TYR A 203 7.77 14.83 -6.16
N TYR A 204 6.99 14.12 -5.34
CA TYR A 204 5.87 13.33 -5.78
C TYR A 204 4.64 13.50 -4.88
N SER A 205 3.49 13.36 -5.51
CA SER A 205 2.21 13.15 -4.83
C SER A 205 1.50 11.99 -5.49
N GLY A 206 0.70 11.23 -4.75
CA GLY A 206 0.03 10.08 -5.35
C GLY A 206 -1.02 9.44 -4.46
N ILE A 207 -1.77 8.56 -5.09
CA ILE A 207 -2.82 7.73 -4.50
C ILE A 207 -2.55 6.30 -4.94
N ILE A 208 -2.41 5.40 -3.97
CA ILE A 208 -2.27 3.97 -4.21
C ILE A 208 -3.49 3.28 -3.59
N PRO A 209 -4.47 2.89 -4.40
CA PRO A 209 -5.67 2.29 -3.88
C PRO A 209 -5.49 0.78 -3.66
N PHE A 210 -6.19 0.21 -2.68
CA PHE A 210 -6.20 -1.25 -2.42
C PHE A 210 -7.39 -1.98 -3.05
N ASN A 211 -8.23 -1.22 -3.76
CA ASN A 211 -9.37 -1.72 -4.50
C ASN A 211 -9.04 -2.40 -5.85
N GLY A 212 -7.76 -2.46 -6.24
CA GLY A 212 -7.32 -3.00 -7.52
C GLY A 212 -7.44 -2.03 -8.71
N SER A 213 -7.81 -0.78 -8.46
CA SER A 213 -7.63 0.32 -9.41
C SER A 213 -6.14 0.64 -9.62
N GLU A 214 -5.84 1.32 -10.71
CA GLU A 214 -4.46 1.75 -10.98
C GLU A 214 -4.02 2.82 -9.98
N ALA A 215 -2.81 2.68 -9.46
CA ALA A 215 -2.17 3.73 -8.68
C ALA A 215 -1.89 4.94 -9.58
N ILE A 216 -2.03 6.13 -9.01
CA ILE A 216 -1.78 7.38 -9.73
C ILE A 216 -0.71 8.16 -8.98
N ILE A 217 0.43 8.38 -9.64
CA ILE A 217 1.58 9.06 -9.07
C ILE A 217 1.99 10.22 -9.98
N TYR A 218 2.15 11.39 -9.38
CA TYR A 218 2.52 12.63 -10.04
C TYR A 218 3.94 12.99 -9.66
N ASN A 219 4.78 13.28 -10.66
CA ASN A 219 5.98 14.06 -10.43
C ASN A 219 5.58 15.54 -10.37
N ILE A 220 5.74 16.14 -9.20
CA ILE A 220 5.45 17.56 -8.93
C ILE A 220 6.73 18.41 -8.87
N SER A 221 7.84 17.91 -9.42
CA SER A 221 9.10 18.65 -9.51
C SER A 221 8.99 19.77 -10.55
N GLY A 222 9.32 21.01 -10.16
CA GLY A 222 9.07 22.22 -10.96
C GLY A 222 7.67 22.80 -10.72
N ASP A 223 7.43 24.04 -11.16
CA ASP A 223 6.22 24.88 -10.92
C ASP A 223 4.88 24.24 -11.40
N THR A 224 4.51 23.10 -10.83
CA THR A 224 3.23 22.44 -11.07
C THR A 224 2.21 22.94 -10.05
N PRO A 225 0.97 23.26 -10.48
CA PRO A 225 -0.04 23.89 -9.63
C PRO A 225 -0.57 23.01 -8.48
N TYR A 226 -0.04 21.80 -8.30
CA TYR A 226 -0.47 20.82 -7.30
C TYR A 226 0.63 20.44 -6.29
N ALA A 227 1.79 21.10 -6.34
CA ALA A 227 2.84 20.89 -5.34
C ALA A 227 2.31 21.16 -3.92
N GLY A 228 2.45 20.19 -3.03
CA GLY A 228 2.05 20.30 -1.62
C GLY A 228 0.55 20.20 -1.30
N GLN A 229 -0.31 19.82 -2.25
CA GLN A 229 -1.74 19.59 -1.99
C GLN A 229 -2.04 18.10 -1.78
N THR A 230 -2.84 17.78 -0.76
CA THR A 230 -3.46 16.45 -0.60
C THR A 230 -4.50 16.27 -1.70
N LEU A 231 -4.25 15.38 -2.65
CA LEU A 231 -5.16 15.10 -3.75
C LEU A 231 -6.31 14.22 -3.25
N GLN A 232 -7.53 14.75 -3.22
CA GLN A 232 -8.74 13.97 -2.91
C GLN A 232 -9.35 13.29 -4.14
N TYR A 233 -8.94 13.67 -5.36
CA TYR A 233 -9.41 13.14 -6.65
C TYR A 233 -8.29 13.24 -7.69
N ALA A 234 -8.31 12.36 -8.71
CA ALA A 234 -7.37 12.39 -9.83
C ALA A 234 -7.42 13.76 -10.58
N PRO A 235 -6.34 14.57 -10.60
CA PRO A 235 -6.27 15.80 -11.39
C PRO A 235 -6.36 15.58 -12.92
N PRO A 236 -6.54 16.66 -13.70
CA PRO A 236 -6.90 16.60 -15.13
C PRO A 236 -5.86 15.89 -15.99
N THR A 237 -6.34 15.39 -17.13
CA THR A 237 -5.80 14.23 -17.85
C THR A 237 -4.46 14.36 -18.59
N ASN A 238 -3.69 15.42 -18.35
CA ASN A 238 -2.69 15.87 -19.32
C ASN A 238 -1.22 15.69 -18.88
N PHE A 239 -0.98 15.07 -17.71
CA PHE A 239 0.37 14.84 -17.14
C PHE A 239 0.52 13.44 -16.53
N PHE A 240 -0.07 12.43 -17.17
CA PHE A 240 0.00 11.07 -16.66
C PHE A 240 1.31 10.38 -17.05
N VAL A 241 2.05 9.92 -16.05
CA VAL A 241 2.84 8.70 -16.18
C VAL A 241 2.03 7.63 -15.47
N THR A 242 1.29 6.82 -16.23
CA THR A 242 0.81 5.54 -15.70
C THR A 242 2.04 4.67 -15.50
N PRO A 243 2.39 4.25 -14.26
CA PRO A 243 3.49 3.32 -14.07
C PRO A 243 3.20 2.07 -14.91
N GLY A 244 4.19 1.60 -15.67
CA GLY A 244 4.04 0.50 -16.62
C GLY A 244 3.31 -0.68 -15.98
N GLY A 245 2.19 -1.08 -16.61
CA GLY A 245 1.26 -2.07 -16.09
C GLY A 245 1.90 -3.42 -15.78
N GLY A 246 2.27 -3.62 -14.52
CA GLY A 246 2.17 -4.93 -13.89
C GLY A 246 0.69 -5.28 -13.81
N LEU A 247 0.35 -6.53 -14.10
CA LEU A 247 -1.03 -7.03 -14.08
C LEU A 247 -1.74 -6.55 -12.80
N SER A 248 -2.70 -5.62 -12.94
CA SER A 248 -3.72 -5.43 -11.91
C SER A 248 -4.53 -6.73 -11.88
N ILE A 249 -4.11 -7.64 -11.00
CA ILE A 249 -4.87 -8.85 -10.72
C ILE A 249 -6.03 -8.39 -9.85
N ARG A 250 -7.14 -8.05 -10.51
CA ARG A 250 -8.43 -7.86 -9.86
C ARG A 250 -8.66 -9.01 -8.88
N ALA A 251 -9.07 -8.68 -7.66
CA ALA A 251 -9.40 -9.65 -6.63
C ALA A 251 -10.19 -10.83 -7.26
N PRO A 252 -9.69 -12.08 -7.16
CA PRO A 252 -10.37 -13.21 -7.78
C PRO A 252 -11.80 -13.29 -7.25
N ILE A 253 -12.76 -13.24 -8.18
CA ILE A 253 -14.16 -13.54 -7.90
C ILE A 253 -14.19 -14.94 -7.28
N PRO A 254 -14.96 -15.19 -6.20
CA PRO A 254 -15.13 -16.53 -5.67
C PRO A 254 -16.05 -17.32 -6.61
N ILE A 255 -15.59 -17.62 -7.82
CA ILE A 255 -16.32 -18.34 -8.87
C ILE A 255 -16.85 -19.66 -8.32
N GLY A 256 -16.12 -20.30 -7.40
CA GLY A 256 -16.58 -21.49 -6.68
C GLY A 256 -17.88 -21.27 -5.89
N ALA A 257 -18.01 -20.16 -5.16
CA ALA A 257 -19.24 -19.83 -4.42
C ALA A 257 -20.41 -19.56 -5.37
N VAL A 258 -20.14 -18.92 -6.51
CA VAL A 258 -21.15 -18.67 -7.57
C VAL A 258 -21.62 -19.99 -8.18
N ILE A 259 -20.70 -20.89 -8.54
CA ILE A 259 -21.02 -22.21 -9.12
C ILE A 259 -21.83 -23.06 -8.14
N VAL A 260 -21.42 -23.14 -6.87
CA VAL A 260 -22.16 -23.90 -5.84
C VAL A 260 -23.58 -23.35 -5.64
N SER A 261 -23.72 -22.02 -5.62
CA SER A 261 -25.03 -21.36 -5.51
C SER A 261 -25.94 -21.68 -6.71
N ILE A 262 -25.40 -21.72 -7.92
CA ILE A 262 -26.13 -22.11 -9.14
C ILE A 262 -26.58 -23.57 -9.05
N ILE A 263 -25.68 -24.49 -8.65
CA ILE A 263 -25.99 -25.91 -8.53
C ILE A 263 -27.10 -26.14 -7.50
N VAL A 264 -27.01 -25.51 -6.32
CA VAL A 264 -28.02 -25.63 -5.26
C VAL A 264 -29.37 -25.09 -5.73
N MET A 265 -29.42 -23.94 -6.40
CA MET A 265 -30.67 -23.38 -6.91
C MET A 265 -31.31 -24.21 -8.02
N LEU A 266 -30.51 -24.76 -8.94
CA LEU A 266 -30.99 -25.67 -9.98
C LEU A 266 -31.54 -26.95 -9.37
N PHE A 267 -30.86 -27.51 -8.36
CA PHE A 267 -31.29 -28.71 -7.66
C PHE A 267 -32.61 -28.52 -6.90
N ILE A 268 -32.76 -27.39 -6.18
CA ILE A 268 -34.00 -27.03 -5.47
C ILE A 268 -35.15 -26.80 -6.45
N SER A 269 -34.85 -26.18 -7.59
CA SER A 269 -35.86 -25.91 -8.63
C SER A 269 -36.32 -27.20 -9.33
N TYR A 270 -35.41 -28.12 -9.62
CA TYR A 270 -35.71 -29.43 -10.22
C TYR A 270 -36.58 -30.29 -9.30
N LYS A 271 -36.25 -30.39 -8.00
CA LYS A 271 -37.03 -31.14 -7.00
C LYS A 271 -38.44 -30.60 -6.72
N ARG A 272 -38.77 -29.38 -7.15
CA ARG A 272 -40.12 -28.77 -6.98
C ARG A 272 -41.04 -28.94 -8.19
N VAL A 273 -40.52 -29.52 -9.28
CA VAL A 273 -41.23 -29.73 -10.56
C VAL A 273 -41.64 -31.19 -10.74
N GLU A 274 -41.05 -32.13 -10.01
CA GLU A 274 -41.66 -33.45 -9.69
C GLU A 274 -42.72 -33.32 -8.59
#